data_AF-A0A6L5B972-F1
#
_entry.id   AF-A0A6L5B972-F1
#
_cell.length_a   1.000
_cell.length_b   1.000
_cell.length_c   1.000
_cell.angle_alpha   90.00
_cell.angle_beta   90.00
_cell.angle_gamma   90.00
#
_symmetry.space_group_name_H-M   'P 1'
#
loop_
_entity.id
_entity.type
_entity.pdbx_description
1 polymer ?
#
loop_
_entity_poly.entity_id
_entity_poly.type
_entity_poly.pdbx_seq_one_letter_code
_entity_poly.pdbx_strand_id
1 'polypeptide(L)'
;MDVLCVNIPLTVYFMICTGYEAVGSYSQNNIRIKGLENVCNMLDALDFSGEYMLLFVFDGVLRFRVKVFENSQIETPIGQFLRGLGEVGKRNMKAFYFEVKDCHMRAYEYGVDITAEYRNVCQSWLMVDHISAYVGFRCWTLQTRHRHDRKRFIINDGWLTFRLDNDIE
;
A
#
# COMPACT_ATOMS: atom_id res chain seq x y z
N MET A 1 -33.87 -3.64 -3.49
CA MET A 1 -32.48 -3.59 -3.02
C MET A 1 -31.67 -2.98 -4.14
N ASP A 2 -31.46 -1.68 -4.09
CA ASP A 2 -30.66 -0.98 -5.09
C ASP A 2 -29.20 -1.36 -4.87
N VAL A 3 -28.64 -2.14 -5.81
CA VAL A 3 -27.21 -2.31 -5.91
C VAL A 3 -26.68 -0.92 -6.21
N LEU A 4 -25.99 -0.30 -5.25
CA LEU A 4 -25.26 0.94 -5.44
C LEU A 4 -24.28 0.68 -6.59
N CYS A 5 -24.64 1.10 -7.81
CA CYS A 5 -23.74 1.08 -8.95
C CYS A 5 -22.57 2.00 -8.59
N VAL A 6 -21.46 1.38 -8.21
CA VAL A 6 -20.20 2.08 -7.98
C VAL A 6 -19.87 2.81 -9.28
N ASN A 7 -19.94 4.14 -9.26
CA ASN A 7 -19.77 4.95 -10.44
C ASN A 7 -18.26 5.07 -10.73
N ILE A 8 -17.73 4.14 -11.52
CA ILE A 8 -16.31 4.14 -11.88
C ILE A 8 -16.07 5.27 -12.91
N PRO A 9 -15.12 6.18 -12.66
CA PRO A 9 -14.81 7.27 -13.59
C PRO A 9 -14.17 6.75 -14.89
N LEU A 10 -14.29 7.54 -15.97
CA LEU A 10 -13.73 7.19 -17.28
C LEU A 10 -12.21 6.95 -17.25
N THR A 11 -11.50 7.67 -16.37
CA THR A 11 -10.07 7.49 -16.13
C THR A 11 -9.87 6.89 -14.75
N VAL A 12 -9.11 5.80 -14.66
CA VAL A 12 -8.76 5.12 -13.42
C VAL A 12 -7.25 4.94 -13.31
N TYR A 13 -6.77 4.68 -12.10
CA TYR A 13 -5.34 4.47 -11.85
C TYR A 13 -5.12 3.16 -11.10
N PHE A 14 -4.19 2.35 -11.59
CA PHE A 14 -3.75 1.12 -10.94
C PHE A 14 -2.52 1.43 -10.10
N MET A 15 -2.68 1.40 -8.77
CA MET A 15 -1.61 1.57 -7.81
C MET A 15 -0.94 0.23 -7.57
N ILE A 16 0.26 0.06 -8.12
CA ILE A 16 1.02 -1.19 -8.02
C ILE A 16 1.78 -1.19 -6.68
N CYS A 17 2.55 -0.13 -6.43
CA CYS A 17 3.09 0.16 -5.11
C CYS A 17 3.30 1.67 -4.97
N THR A 18 3.76 2.12 -3.80
CA THR A 18 4.03 3.55 -3.55
C THR A 18 4.95 4.13 -4.63
N GLY A 19 4.44 5.11 -5.38
CA GLY A 19 5.17 5.82 -6.42
C GLY A 19 5.12 5.17 -7.81
N TYR A 20 4.49 4.01 -7.98
CA TYR A 20 4.32 3.32 -9.26
C TYR A 20 2.84 3.12 -9.56
N GLU A 21 2.35 3.88 -10.54
CA GLU A 21 0.96 3.86 -10.98
C GLU A 21 0.89 3.65 -12.50
N ALA A 22 -0.02 2.78 -12.94
CA ALA A 22 -0.39 2.66 -14.34
C ALA A 22 -1.73 3.35 -14.61
N VAL A 23 -1.84 4.05 -15.73
CA VAL A 23 -3.09 4.69 -16.15
C VAL A 23 -3.98 3.65 -16.83
N GLY A 24 -5.25 3.65 -16.46
CA GLY A 24 -6.30 2.86 -17.08
C GLY A 24 -7.49 3.72 -17.49
N SER A 25 -8.45 3.08 -18.14
CA SER A 25 -9.73 3.70 -18.48
C SER A 25 -10.88 2.74 -18.25
N TYR A 26 -12.04 3.30 -17.92
CA TYR A 26 -13.28 2.56 -17.80
C TYR A 26 -14.23 2.97 -18.94
N SER A 27 -14.76 1.97 -19.65
CA SER A 27 -15.77 2.17 -20.67
C SER A 27 -17.13 1.77 -20.10
N GLN A 28 -18.00 2.75 -19.88
CA GLN A 28 -19.39 2.52 -19.47
C GLN A 28 -20.17 1.73 -20.51
N ASN A 29 -19.93 1.99 -21.81
CA ASN A 29 -20.63 1.31 -22.92
C ASN A 29 -20.43 -0.20 -22.91
N ASN A 30 -19.23 -0.66 -22.52
CA ASN A 30 -18.88 -2.08 -22.54
C ASN A 30 -18.72 -2.66 -21.13
N ILE A 31 -18.91 -1.84 -20.08
CA ILE A 31 -18.69 -2.18 -18.65
C ILE A 31 -17.33 -2.86 -18.48
N ARG A 32 -16.28 -2.26 -19.05
CA ARG A 32 -14.92 -2.83 -19.07
C ARG A 32 -13.88 -1.84 -18.63
N ILE A 33 -12.93 -2.32 -17.85
CA ILE A 33 -11.70 -1.62 -17.50
C ILE A 33 -10.60 -2.00 -18.50
N LYS A 34 -9.81 -1.02 -18.94
CA LYS A 34 -8.66 -1.14 -19.85
C LYS A 34 -7.41 -0.59 -19.18
N GLY A 35 -6.23 -0.96 -19.66
CA GLY A 35 -4.94 -0.55 -19.08
C GLY A 35 -4.35 -1.57 -18.12
N LEU A 36 -4.94 -2.76 -18.00
CA LEU A 36 -4.37 -3.89 -17.24
C LEU A 36 -3.06 -4.37 -17.88
N GLU A 37 -2.94 -4.27 -19.19
CA GLU A 37 -1.71 -4.51 -19.94
C GLU A 37 -0.56 -3.61 -19.47
N ASN A 38 -0.85 -2.38 -19.02
CA ASN A 38 0.18 -1.49 -18.47
C ASN A 38 0.66 -1.98 -17.09
N VAL A 39 -0.24 -2.59 -16.30
CA VAL A 39 0.12 -3.23 -15.04
C VAL A 39 0.99 -4.44 -15.33
N CYS A 40 0.58 -5.32 -16.25
CA CYS A 40 1.40 -6.48 -16.64
C CYS A 40 2.77 -6.05 -17.18
N ASN A 41 2.87 -5.08 -18.07
CA ASN A 41 4.16 -4.61 -18.59
C ASN A 41 5.08 -4.05 -17.48
N MET A 42 4.52 -3.36 -16.47
CA MET A 42 5.29 -2.91 -15.30
C MET A 42 5.72 -4.08 -14.42
N LEU A 43 4.92 -5.14 -14.38
CA LEU A 43 5.19 -6.34 -13.62
C LEU A 43 5.98 -7.41 -14.41
N ASP A 44 6.11 -7.32 -15.73
CA ASP A 44 6.89 -8.26 -16.56
C ASP A 44 8.40 -8.13 -16.29
N ALA A 45 8.82 -7.04 -15.63
CA ALA A 45 10.15 -6.94 -15.04
C ALA A 45 10.33 -7.83 -13.79
N LEU A 46 9.26 -8.40 -13.28
CA LEU A 46 9.24 -9.31 -12.14
C LEU A 46 9.04 -10.71 -12.74
N ASP A 47 10.05 -11.56 -12.61
CA ASP A 47 10.06 -12.90 -13.21
C ASP A 47 8.90 -13.76 -12.64
N PHE A 48 7.75 -13.74 -13.31
CA PHE A 48 6.56 -14.52 -12.96
C PHE A 48 6.65 -15.96 -13.48
N SER A 49 7.78 -16.62 -13.25
CA SER A 49 7.95 -18.05 -13.55
C SER A 49 7.06 -18.98 -12.69
N GLY A 50 6.37 -18.42 -11.69
CA GLY A 50 5.39 -19.09 -10.83
C GLY A 50 3.93 -18.73 -11.15
N GLU A 51 3.01 -19.35 -10.43
CA GLU A 51 1.59 -18.99 -10.48
C GLU A 51 1.31 -17.85 -9.48
N TYR A 52 0.81 -16.74 -10.01
CA TYR A 52 0.50 -15.53 -9.23
C TYR A 52 -0.95 -15.11 -9.44
N MET A 53 -1.56 -14.61 -8.37
CA MET A 53 -2.89 -14.01 -8.38
C MET A 53 -2.77 -12.50 -8.21
N LEU A 54 -3.40 -11.74 -9.10
CA LEU A 54 -3.54 -10.30 -8.97
C LEU A 54 -4.92 -9.96 -8.39
N LEU A 55 -4.93 -9.29 -7.24
CA LEU A 55 -6.14 -8.76 -6.64
C LEU A 55 -6.23 -7.25 -6.88
N PHE A 56 -7.32 -6.81 -7.48
CA PHE A 56 -7.61 -5.41 -7.73
C PHE A 56 -8.69 -4.91 -6.78
N VAL A 57 -8.34 -3.97 -5.90
CA VAL A 57 -9.26 -3.39 -4.90
C VAL A 57 -9.55 -1.94 -5.25
N PHE A 58 -10.79 -1.65 -5.66
CA PHE A 58 -11.21 -0.29 -5.96
C PHE A 58 -11.43 0.52 -4.68
N ASP A 59 -10.92 1.75 -4.65
CA ASP A 59 -11.10 2.68 -3.51
C ASP A 59 -12.49 3.33 -3.47
N GLY A 60 -13.35 3.05 -4.44
CA GLY A 60 -14.68 3.66 -4.57
C GLY A 60 -14.66 5.02 -5.27
N VAL A 61 -13.49 5.53 -5.66
CA VAL A 61 -13.32 6.89 -6.19
C VAL A 61 -12.64 6.88 -7.55
N LEU A 62 -11.37 6.46 -7.63
CA LEU A 62 -10.59 6.52 -8.88
C LEU A 62 -9.45 5.50 -8.97
N ARG A 63 -9.07 4.85 -7.87
CA ARG A 63 -7.88 3.98 -7.83
C ARG A 63 -8.23 2.53 -7.59
N PHE A 64 -7.54 1.65 -8.31
CA PHE A 64 -7.43 0.24 -7.99
C PHE A 64 -6.09 0.01 -7.31
N ARG A 65 -6.09 -0.46 -6.06
CA ARG A 65 -4.90 -1.03 -5.44
C ARG A 65 -4.67 -2.42 -6.04
N VAL A 66 -3.48 -2.65 -6.58
CA VAL A 66 -3.07 -3.95 -7.11
C VAL A 66 -2.26 -4.66 -6.04
N LYS A 67 -2.67 -5.87 -5.69
CA LYS A 67 -1.92 -6.77 -4.81
C LYS A 67 -1.54 -8.01 -5.58
N VAL A 68 -0.31 -8.47 -5.39
CA VAL A 68 0.19 -9.72 -5.97
C VAL A 68 0.22 -10.75 -4.86
N PHE A 69 -0.27 -11.96 -5.14
CA PHE A 69 -0.19 -13.10 -4.25
C PHE A 69 0.50 -14.24 -4.98
N GLU A 70 1.46 -14.88 -4.32
CA GLU A 70 2.01 -16.16 -4.77
C GLU A 70 1.04 -17.29 -4.39
N ASN A 71 1.18 -18.47 -5.01
CA ASN A 71 0.39 -19.69 -4.75
C ASN A 71 0.13 -20.05 -3.28
N SER A 72 1.00 -19.61 -2.37
CA SER A 72 0.84 -19.75 -0.91
C SER A 72 -0.23 -18.81 -0.31
N GLN A 73 -0.92 -18.01 -1.11
CA GLN A 73 -1.81 -16.91 -0.69
C GLN A 73 -1.10 -15.84 0.14
N ILE A 74 0.23 -15.75 0.03
CA ILE A 74 1.04 -14.73 0.69
C ILE A 74 1.15 -13.53 -0.23
N GLU A 75 0.81 -12.34 0.28
CA GLU A 75 0.96 -11.08 -0.46
C GLU A 75 2.44 -10.83 -0.74
N THR A 76 2.81 -10.76 -2.02
CA THR A 76 4.20 -10.58 -2.45
C THR A 76 4.53 -9.10 -2.53
N PRO A 77 5.55 -8.61 -1.80
CA PRO A 77 5.94 -7.19 -1.85
C PRO A 77 6.51 -6.81 -3.21
N ILE A 78 5.68 -6.16 -4.03
CA ILE A 78 6.04 -5.74 -5.39
C ILE A 78 7.26 -4.80 -5.42
N GLY A 79 7.43 -3.97 -4.38
CA GLY A 79 8.53 -3.02 -4.27
C GLY A 79 9.94 -3.64 -4.27
N GLN A 80 10.08 -4.93 -3.96
CA GLN A 80 11.39 -5.60 -4.01
C GLN A 80 11.81 -5.93 -5.45
N PHE A 81 10.86 -6.30 -6.30
CA PHE A 81 11.12 -6.65 -7.69
C PHE A 81 11.33 -5.40 -8.57
N LEU A 82 10.71 -4.26 -8.22
CA LEU A 82 10.90 -2.99 -8.94
C LEU A 82 12.31 -2.35 -8.72
N ARG A 83 13.16 -2.94 -7.86
CA ARG A 83 14.54 -2.46 -7.64
C ARG A 83 15.40 -2.47 -8.93
N GLY A 84 15.01 -3.23 -9.95
CA GLY A 84 15.69 -3.29 -11.26
C GLY A 84 15.17 -2.33 -12.34
N LEU A 85 14.02 -1.67 -12.14
CA LEU A 85 13.31 -0.94 -13.20
C LEU A 85 13.80 0.49 -13.48
N GLY A 86 14.87 0.93 -12.83
CA GLY A 86 15.37 2.31 -12.97
C GLY A 86 14.31 3.36 -12.59
N GLU A 87 14.51 4.62 -12.98
CA GLU A 87 13.63 5.74 -12.61
C GLU A 87 12.33 5.82 -13.41
N VAL A 88 12.05 4.86 -14.31
CA VAL A 88 10.88 4.88 -15.16
C VAL A 88 9.63 4.67 -14.30
N GLY A 89 8.82 5.71 -14.19
CA GLY A 89 7.55 5.68 -13.46
C GLY A 89 7.62 6.10 -11.99
N LYS A 90 8.80 6.45 -11.44
CA LYS A 90 8.91 7.01 -10.08
C LYS A 90 8.21 8.36 -9.99
N ARG A 91 6.95 8.37 -9.58
CA ARG A 91 6.37 9.59 -8.99
C ARG A 91 6.78 9.62 -7.53
N ASN A 92 7.71 10.52 -7.19
CA ASN A 92 8.07 10.95 -5.83
C ASN A 92 7.78 9.87 -4.78
N MET A 93 8.66 8.87 -4.67
CA MET A 93 8.56 7.84 -3.65
C MET A 93 8.62 8.52 -2.27
N LYS A 94 7.44 8.73 -1.68
CA LYS A 94 7.30 9.38 -0.39
C LYS A 94 7.58 8.34 0.69
N ALA A 95 8.81 8.32 1.18
CA ALA A 95 9.15 7.62 2.40
C ALA A 95 8.82 8.49 3.61
N PHE A 96 8.55 7.85 4.73
CA PHE A 96 8.55 8.50 6.03
C PHE A 96 9.46 7.71 6.97
N TYR A 97 10.01 8.42 7.94
CA TYR A 97 10.76 7.84 9.03
C TYR A 97 9.99 8.14 10.32
N PHE A 98 10.20 7.33 11.33
CA PHE A 98 9.68 7.59 12.65
C PHE A 98 10.77 7.26 13.67
N GLU A 99 10.82 8.05 14.72
CA GLU A 99 11.78 7.86 15.80
C GLU A 99 11.16 6.90 16.83
N VAL A 100 11.82 5.76 17.01
CA VAL A 100 11.49 4.83 18.08
C VAL A 100 12.12 5.37 19.36
N LYS A 101 11.31 5.60 20.39
CA LYS A 101 11.73 6.14 21.69
C LYS A 101 11.59 5.05 22.73
N ASP A 102 12.28 5.17 23.87
CA ASP A 102 12.21 4.20 24.98
C ASP A 102 10.77 3.90 25.42
N CYS A 103 9.88 4.88 25.32
CA CYS A 103 8.47 4.68 25.59
C CYS A 103 7.87 3.64 24.62
N HIS A 104 8.12 3.79 23.31
CA HIS A 104 7.61 2.92 22.24
C HIS A 104 8.12 1.46 22.33
N MET A 105 9.11 1.20 23.18
CA MET A 105 9.71 -0.12 23.42
C MET A 105 9.10 -0.86 24.63
N ARG A 106 8.17 -0.23 25.34
CA ARG A 106 7.50 -0.82 26.50
C ARG A 106 6.50 -1.88 26.07
N ALA A 107 6.38 -2.95 26.86
CA ALA A 107 5.47 -4.07 26.58
C ALA A 107 3.98 -3.68 26.48
N TYR A 108 3.62 -2.52 27.02
CA TYR A 108 2.25 -1.98 27.03
C TYR A 108 2.07 -0.75 26.12
N GLU A 109 3.10 -0.35 25.36
CA GLU A 109 2.96 0.72 24.38
C GLU A 109 2.60 0.15 23.02
N TYR A 110 1.40 0.51 22.60
CA TYR A 110 0.76 -0.02 21.40
C TYR A 110 1.03 0.85 20.18
N GLY A 111 2.02 1.74 20.17
CA GLY A 111 2.20 2.56 18.98
C GLY A 111 3.40 3.49 18.95
N VAL A 112 3.72 3.92 17.73
CA VAL A 112 4.81 4.84 17.42
C VAL A 112 4.27 6.08 16.72
N ASP A 113 4.67 7.24 17.20
CA ASP A 113 4.34 8.51 16.56
C ASP A 113 5.16 8.70 15.26
N ILE A 114 4.49 9.01 14.15
CA ILE A 114 5.10 9.46 12.90
C ILE A 114 5.30 10.98 12.99
N THR A 115 6.51 11.43 12.69
CA THR A 115 6.89 12.84 12.76
C THR A 115 6.01 13.70 11.84
N ALA A 116 5.64 14.90 12.31
CA ALA A 116 4.74 15.80 11.59
C ALA A 116 5.30 16.28 10.24
N GLU A 117 6.61 16.16 10.02
CA GLU A 117 7.27 16.45 8.73
C GLU A 117 6.76 15.56 7.59
N TYR A 118 6.30 14.35 7.89
CA TYR A 118 5.75 13.41 6.92
C TYR A 118 4.24 13.51 6.74
N ARG A 119 3.61 14.60 7.22
CA ARG A 119 2.16 14.82 7.07
C ARG A 119 1.67 14.68 5.63
N ASN A 120 2.45 15.13 4.65
CA ASN A 120 2.10 15.04 3.23
C ASN A 120 2.07 13.60 2.69
N VAL A 121 2.66 12.64 3.41
CA VAL A 121 2.61 11.20 3.13
C VAL A 121 1.35 10.61 3.77
N CYS A 122 1.09 10.98 5.02
CA CYS A 122 0.01 10.38 5.80
C CYS A 122 -1.36 11.05 5.57
N GLN A 123 -1.43 12.24 4.96
CA GLN A 123 -2.69 12.98 4.74
C GLN A 123 -3.71 12.22 3.88
N SER A 124 -3.28 11.30 3.03
CA SER A 124 -4.18 10.47 2.23
C SER A 124 -4.77 9.28 3.00
N TRP A 125 -4.29 9.01 4.22
CA TRP A 125 -4.82 7.92 5.03
C TRP A 125 -6.19 8.30 5.61
N LEU A 126 -7.02 7.28 5.83
CA LEU A 126 -8.28 7.45 6.55
C LEU A 126 -8.02 7.70 8.04
N MET A 127 -9.07 8.12 8.78
CA MET A 127 -8.98 8.35 10.23
C MET A 127 -8.40 7.13 10.98
N VAL A 128 -8.77 5.93 10.52
CA VAL A 128 -8.15 4.65 10.83
C VAL A 128 -7.90 3.96 9.49
N ASP A 129 -6.66 3.57 9.22
CA ASP A 129 -6.26 2.89 7.98
C ASP A 129 -5.27 1.77 8.30
N HIS A 130 -4.86 0.99 7.30
CA HIS A 130 -3.87 -0.06 7.46
C HIS A 130 -2.80 0.04 6.37
N ILE A 131 -1.54 -0.08 6.77
CA ILE A 131 -0.39 -0.17 5.87
C ILE A 131 0.27 -1.54 6.03
N SER A 132 0.86 -2.04 4.95
CA SER A 132 1.66 -3.26 5.00
C SER A 132 3.14 -2.89 5.13
N ALA A 133 3.81 -3.42 6.16
CA ALA A 133 5.25 -3.35 6.32
C ALA A 133 5.87 -4.68 5.87
N TYR A 134 7.00 -4.60 5.16
CA TYR A 134 7.66 -5.76 4.58
C TYR A 134 9.13 -5.81 4.97
N VAL A 135 9.59 -6.98 5.42
CA VAL A 135 11.00 -7.28 5.70
C VAL A 135 11.30 -8.66 5.10
N GLY A 136 12.08 -8.69 4.02
CA GLY A 136 12.23 -9.90 3.22
C GLY A 136 10.88 -10.40 2.70
N PHE A 137 10.57 -11.68 2.92
CA PHE A 137 9.29 -12.30 2.53
C PHE A 137 8.19 -12.21 3.60
N ARG A 138 8.45 -11.54 4.72
CA ARG A 138 7.48 -11.38 5.79
C ARG A 138 6.71 -10.07 5.61
N CYS A 139 5.43 -10.10 5.96
CA CYS A 139 4.51 -8.97 5.89
C CYS A 139 3.79 -8.80 7.21
N TRP A 140 3.71 -7.56 7.69
CA TRP A 140 2.93 -7.18 8.86
C TRP A 140 1.91 -6.13 8.45
N THR A 141 0.70 -6.27 8.98
CA THR A 141 -0.32 -5.22 8.84
C THR A 141 -0.20 -4.29 10.04
N LEU A 142 0.08 -3.02 9.76
CA LEU A 142 0.19 -1.97 10.76
C LEU A 142 -1.03 -1.06 10.66
N GLN A 143 -1.78 -0.91 11.75
CA GLN A 143 -2.88 0.04 11.80
C GLN A 143 -2.31 1.44 11.96
N THR A 144 -2.74 2.34 11.09
CA THR A 144 -2.42 3.77 11.20
C THR A 144 -3.65 4.53 11.68
N ARG A 145 -3.41 5.56 12.49
CA ARG A 145 -4.48 6.38 13.06
C ARG A 145 -4.12 7.85 13.08
N HIS A 146 -5.09 8.69 12.78
CA HIS A 146 -5.01 10.12 13.06
C HIS A 146 -5.23 10.34 14.56
N ARG A 147 -4.33 11.09 15.21
CA ARG A 147 -4.65 11.62 16.54
C ARG A 147 -5.80 12.63 16.45
N HIS A 148 -6.50 12.82 17.57
CA HIS A 148 -7.64 13.72 17.68
C HIS A 148 -7.30 15.17 17.31
N ASP A 149 -6.04 15.58 17.44
CA ASP A 149 -5.54 16.90 17.06
C ASP A 149 -5.24 17.04 15.54
N ARG A 150 -5.31 15.94 14.78
CA ARG A 150 -4.95 15.80 13.35
C ARG A 150 -3.55 16.33 13.01
N LYS A 151 -2.70 16.56 13.99
CA LYS A 151 -1.33 17.08 13.82
C LYS A 151 -0.32 15.96 13.74
N ARG A 152 -0.64 14.80 14.33
CA ARG A 152 0.24 13.62 14.37
C ARG A 152 -0.50 12.38 13.90
N PHE A 153 0.28 11.50 13.28
CA PHE A 153 -0.14 10.19 12.83
C PHE A 153 0.57 9.17 13.69
N ILE A 154 -0.11 8.07 14.04
CA ILE A 154 0.49 7.00 14.83
C ILE A 154 0.34 5.69 14.08
N ILE A 155 1.37 4.86 14.16
CA ILE A 155 1.20 3.42 14.01
C ILE A 155 0.72 2.94 15.36
N ASN A 156 -0.43 2.30 15.41
CA ASN A 156 -1.00 1.78 16.64
C ASN A 156 -0.85 0.25 16.61
N ASP A 157 -1.90 -0.46 16.20
CA ASP A 157 -1.88 -1.92 16.16
C ASP A 157 -0.85 -2.49 15.17
N GLY A 158 -0.31 -3.66 15.51
CA GLY A 158 0.72 -4.38 14.74
C GLY A 158 2.17 -3.96 15.01
N TRP A 159 2.41 -2.81 15.67
CA TRP A 159 3.79 -2.37 15.98
C TRP A 159 4.53 -3.37 16.88
N LEU A 160 3.89 -3.82 17.96
CA LEU A 160 4.54 -4.72 18.92
C LEU A 160 4.97 -6.03 18.26
N THR A 161 4.10 -6.63 17.44
CA THR A 161 4.40 -7.85 16.69
C THR A 161 5.51 -7.61 15.67
N PHE A 162 5.42 -6.52 14.90
CA PHE A 162 6.44 -6.14 13.92
C PHE A 162 7.82 -5.98 14.58
N ARG A 163 7.87 -5.31 15.73
CA ARG A 163 9.09 -5.10 16.52
C ARG A 163 9.70 -6.42 16.99
N LEU A 164 8.89 -7.27 17.62
CA LEU A 164 9.34 -8.54 18.18
C LEU A 164 9.83 -9.50 17.10
N ASP A 165 9.14 -9.57 15.95
CA ASP A 165 9.51 -10.51 14.89
C ASP A 165 10.76 -10.10 14.10
N ASN A 166 11.20 -8.85 14.25
CA ASN A 166 12.37 -8.27 13.57
C ASN A 166 13.50 -7.90 14.54
N ASP A 167 13.45 -8.34 15.81
CA ASP A 167 14.47 -8.09 16.83
C ASP A 167 14.86 -6.59 16.94
N ILE A 168 13.87 -5.70 16.86
CA ILE A 168 14.08 -4.26 17.02
C ILE A 168 14.13 -3.98 18.53
N GLU A 169 15.32 -3.63 19.04
CA GLU A 169 15.63 -3.29 20.45
C GLU A 169 15.69 -1.80 20.74
#